data_AF-A0A973KQY5-F1
#
_entry.id   AF-A0A973KQY5-F1
#
_cell.length_a   1.000
_cell.length_b   1.000
_cell.length_c   1.000
_cell.angle_alpha   90.00
_cell.angle_beta   90.00
_cell.angle_gamma   90.00
#
_symmetry.space_group_name_H-M   'P 1'
#
loop_
_entity.id
_entity.type
_entity.pdbx_description
1 polymer ?
#
loop_
_entity_poly.entity_id
_entity_poly.type
_entity_poly.pdbx_seq_one_letter_code
_entity_poly.pdbx_strand_id
1 'polypeptide(L)'
;MEDTTYPELLGAIDEFAGTLDRKEQVARLYDLMAPLLDRVAQEDEEFSDEPVLTPGDVVRGLRQVAGGEPGDVDAVYDQLTAMGLYYCEDQDPERHVVSQTAFAAAVWLRLLTGRELQTTSLDDDEDLVPPFAPSEFAQIIDLLAWTRSGQTYMFWGDALTNPDFCDFPAAIRELGAIHMEITASGRRKNG
;
A
#
# COMPACT_ATOMS: atom_id res chain seq x y z
N MET A 1 0.50 -19.86 22.09
CA MET A 1 1.24 -18.95 21.19
C MET A 1 1.48 -17.72 22.02
N GLU A 2 2.74 -17.28 22.15
CA GLU A 2 3.01 -15.96 22.73
C GLU A 2 2.27 -14.92 21.88
N ASP A 3 1.62 -13.96 22.54
CA ASP A 3 0.94 -12.85 21.86
C ASP A 3 2.00 -11.94 21.22
N THR A 4 2.41 -12.28 19.99
CA THR A 4 3.32 -11.44 19.20
C THR A 4 2.73 -10.04 19.05
N THR A 5 3.51 -9.02 19.43
CA THR A 5 3.08 -7.63 19.35
C THR A 5 3.15 -7.11 17.91
N TYR A 6 2.41 -6.05 17.60
CA TYR A 6 2.41 -5.45 16.25
C TYR A 6 3.82 -5.04 15.77
N PRO A 7 4.67 -4.40 16.58
CA PRO A 7 6.05 -4.07 16.16
C PRO A 7 6.92 -5.29 15.93
N GLU A 8 6.78 -6.35 16.74
CA GLU A 8 7.52 -7.60 16.53
C GLU A 8 7.11 -8.27 15.22
N LEU A 9 5.82 -8.21 14.87
CA LEU A 9 5.31 -8.76 13.62
C LEU A 9 5.81 -7.96 12.41
N LEU A 10 5.86 -6.62 12.48
CA LEU A 10 6.49 -5.79 11.46
C LEU A 10 7.99 -6.11 11.33
N GLY A 11 8.69 -6.31 12.45
CA GLY A 11 10.08 -6.74 12.45
C GLY A 11 10.29 -8.08 11.74
N ALA A 12 9.46 -9.07 12.03
CA ALA A 12 9.52 -10.38 11.36
C ALA A 12 9.24 -10.29 9.85
N ILE A 13 8.31 -9.42 9.44
CA ILE A 13 8.01 -9.15 8.02
C ILE A 13 9.21 -8.50 7.34
N ASP A 14 9.86 -7.54 7.99
CA ASP A 14 11.05 -6.87 7.47
C ASP A 14 12.24 -7.83 7.34
N GLU A 15 12.48 -8.66 8.36
CA GLU A 15 13.50 -9.71 8.32
C GLU A 15 13.24 -10.68 7.14
N PHE A 16 11.99 -11.09 6.93
CA PHE A 16 11.62 -11.90 5.79
C PHE A 16 11.85 -11.18 4.46
N ALA A 17 11.49 -9.90 4.36
CA ALA A 17 11.73 -9.08 3.18
C ALA A 17 13.21 -9.03 2.81
N GLY A 18 14.10 -8.95 3.81
CA GLY A 18 15.55 -8.99 3.64
C GLY A 18 16.10 -10.30 3.07
N THR A 19 15.31 -11.38 3.08
CA THR A 19 15.67 -12.66 2.43
C THR A 19 15.30 -12.72 0.95
N LEU A 20 14.44 -11.80 0.48
CA LEU A 20 13.95 -11.74 -0.88
C LEU A 20 14.80 -10.81 -1.73
N ASP A 21 14.97 -11.13 -3.01
CA ASP A 21 15.48 -10.13 -3.95
C ASP A 21 14.42 -9.05 -4.25
N ARG A 22 14.85 -7.91 -4.82
CA ARG A 22 13.96 -6.78 -5.11
C ARG A 22 12.79 -7.16 -6.02
N LYS A 23 13.02 -8.06 -6.99
CA LYS A 23 11.97 -8.48 -7.92
C LYS A 23 10.92 -9.32 -7.22
N GLU A 24 11.34 -10.19 -6.29
CA GLU A 24 10.43 -10.98 -5.46
C GLU A 24 9.64 -10.09 -4.49
N GLN A 25 10.28 -9.11 -3.85
CA GLN A 25 9.60 -8.12 -3.01
C GLN A 25 8.49 -7.40 -3.79
N VAL A 26 8.84 -6.85 -4.96
CA VAL A 26 7.89 -6.12 -5.83
C VAL A 26 6.73 -7.01 -6.27
N ALA A 27 7.01 -8.24 -6.70
CA ALA A 27 5.96 -9.17 -7.12
C ALA A 27 5.00 -9.52 -5.97
N ARG A 28 5.53 -9.78 -4.77
CA ARG A 28 4.74 -10.09 -3.57
C ARG A 28 3.82 -8.95 -3.16
N LEU A 29 4.34 -7.72 -3.14
CA LEU A 29 3.55 -6.54 -2.81
C LEU A 29 2.45 -6.31 -3.85
N TYR A 30 2.75 -6.48 -5.13
CA TYR A 30 1.75 -6.34 -6.18
C TYR A 30 0.63 -7.38 -6.05
N ASP A 31 0.97 -8.63 -5.78
CA ASP A 31 -0.01 -9.71 -5.53
C ASP A 31 -0.94 -9.36 -4.34
N LEU A 32 -0.39 -8.81 -3.26
CA LEU A 32 -1.16 -8.36 -2.09
C LEU A 32 -2.10 -7.19 -2.41
N MET A 33 -1.65 -6.24 -3.24
CA MET A 33 -2.44 -5.08 -3.63
C MET A 33 -3.49 -5.39 -4.68
N ALA A 34 -3.31 -6.43 -5.50
CA ALA A 34 -4.16 -6.70 -6.66
C ALA A 34 -5.68 -6.75 -6.35
N PRO A 35 -6.15 -7.41 -5.27
CA PRO A 35 -7.58 -7.41 -4.93
C PRO A 35 -8.10 -6.02 -4.53
N LEU A 36 -7.27 -5.19 -3.90
CA LEU A 36 -7.62 -3.82 -3.56
C LEU A 36 -7.68 -2.96 -4.82
N LEU A 37 -6.72 -3.12 -5.73
CA LEU A 37 -6.73 -2.45 -7.03
C LEU A 37 -7.94 -2.84 -7.89
N ASP A 38 -8.41 -4.10 -7.81
CA ASP A 38 -9.65 -4.53 -8.46
C ASP A 38 -10.89 -3.83 -7.89
N ARG A 39 -10.89 -3.53 -6.59
CA ARG A 39 -11.94 -2.73 -5.95
C ARG A 39 -11.84 -1.26 -6.37
N VAL A 40 -10.65 -0.66 -6.27
CA VAL A 40 -10.40 0.74 -6.66
C VAL A 40 -10.79 0.99 -8.11
N ALA A 41 -10.52 0.05 -9.01
CA ALA A 41 -10.89 0.19 -10.42
C ALA A 41 -12.40 0.18 -10.70
N GLN A 42 -13.25 -0.11 -9.70
CA GLN A 42 -14.70 -0.05 -9.81
C GLN A 42 -15.26 1.32 -9.44
N GLU A 43 -14.47 2.19 -8.83
CA GLU A 43 -14.85 3.57 -8.53
C GLU A 43 -14.93 4.38 -9.83
N ASP A 44 -16.04 5.08 -10.01
CA ASP A 44 -16.36 5.86 -11.22
C ASP A 44 -16.34 7.38 -11.01
N GLU A 45 -16.10 7.83 -9.76
CA GLU A 45 -15.96 9.25 -9.42
C GLU A 45 -14.67 9.82 -10.01
N GLU A 46 -14.83 10.78 -10.92
CA GLU A 46 -13.75 11.58 -11.48
C GLU A 46 -13.09 12.41 -10.36
N PHE A 47 -11.76 12.32 -10.25
CA PHE A 47 -11.00 13.03 -9.21
C PHE A 47 -10.10 14.15 -9.77
N SER A 48 -10.04 14.29 -11.10
CA SER A 48 -9.30 15.33 -11.81
C SER A 48 -10.07 15.70 -13.07
N ASP A 49 -10.10 16.99 -13.41
CA ASP A 49 -10.79 17.53 -14.59
C ASP A 49 -9.86 17.70 -15.81
N GLU A 50 -8.55 17.88 -15.60
CA GLU A 50 -7.56 18.11 -16.65
C GLU A 50 -6.22 17.38 -16.38
N PRO A 51 -5.98 16.20 -16.97
CA PRO A 51 -6.94 15.41 -17.74
C PRO A 51 -8.07 14.87 -16.84
N VAL A 52 -9.22 14.60 -17.45
CA VAL A 52 -10.28 13.84 -16.77
C VAL A 52 -9.75 12.46 -16.40
N LEU A 53 -9.72 12.13 -15.11
CA LEU A 53 -9.21 10.86 -14.61
C LEU A 53 -10.19 10.21 -13.64
N THR A 54 -10.37 8.91 -13.83
CA THR A 54 -11.05 8.01 -12.88
C THR A 54 -10.04 7.07 -12.21
N PRO A 55 -10.34 6.52 -11.03
CA PRO A 55 -9.47 5.52 -10.40
C PRO A 55 -9.19 4.31 -11.30
N GLY A 56 -10.17 3.91 -12.12
CA GLY A 56 -10.00 2.87 -13.13
C GLY A 56 -8.93 3.18 -14.19
N ASP A 57 -8.75 4.45 -14.56
CA ASP A 57 -7.72 4.87 -15.51
C ASP A 57 -6.32 4.77 -14.90
N VAL A 58 -6.16 5.21 -13.66
CA VAL A 58 -4.89 5.14 -12.92
C VAL A 58 -4.48 3.69 -12.68
N VAL A 59 -5.41 2.84 -12.25
CA VAL A 59 -5.15 1.40 -12.04
C VAL A 59 -4.77 0.72 -13.36
N ARG A 60 -5.34 1.13 -14.49
CA ARG A 60 -4.95 0.62 -15.81
C ARG A 60 -3.51 1.02 -16.14
N GLY A 61 -3.13 2.27 -15.94
CA GLY A 61 -1.75 2.74 -16.14
C GLY A 61 -0.75 1.98 -15.26
N LEU A 62 -1.08 1.78 -13.97
CA LEU A 62 -0.29 0.97 -13.05
C LEU A 62 -0.09 -0.47 -13.56
N ARG A 63 -1.17 -1.11 -14.05
CA ARG A 63 -1.12 -2.48 -14.59
C ARG A 63 -0.23 -2.60 -15.83
N GLN A 64 -0.23 -1.59 -16.69
CA GLN A 64 0.66 -1.54 -17.86
C GLN A 64 2.13 -1.49 -17.42
N VAL A 65 2.45 -0.61 -16.45
CA VAL A 65 3.80 -0.52 -15.88
C VAL A 65 4.20 -1.84 -15.20
N ALA A 66 3.31 -2.45 -14.43
CA ALA A 66 3.53 -3.75 -13.80
C ALA A 66 3.78 -4.88 -14.82
N GLY A 67 3.11 -4.82 -15.98
CA GLY A 67 3.31 -5.74 -17.10
C GLY A 67 4.60 -5.51 -17.89
N GLY A 68 5.35 -4.44 -17.58
CA GLY A 68 6.56 -4.06 -18.31
C GLY A 68 6.28 -3.36 -19.65
N GLU A 69 5.06 -2.84 -19.83
CA GLU A 69 4.75 -2.02 -21.00
C GLU A 69 5.51 -0.68 -20.93
N PRO A 70 6.05 -0.17 -22.05
CA PRO A 70 6.65 1.16 -22.09
C PRO A 70 5.62 2.23 -21.74
N GLY A 71 5.93 3.08 -20.77
CA GLY A 71 5.05 4.16 -20.33
C GLY A 71 5.79 5.18 -19.49
N ASP A 72 5.12 6.32 -19.24
CA ASP A 72 5.62 7.36 -18.34
C ASP A 72 5.31 6.98 -16.89
N VAL A 73 6.29 6.42 -16.21
CA VAL A 73 6.14 5.96 -14.82
C VAL A 73 6.00 7.13 -13.85
N ASP A 74 6.62 8.28 -14.14
CA ASP A 74 6.48 9.47 -13.32
C ASP A 74 5.05 10.01 -13.41
N ALA A 75 4.42 9.99 -14.59
CA ALA A 75 3.02 10.35 -14.75
C ALA A 75 2.06 9.41 -13.98
N VAL A 76 2.29 8.09 -14.01
CA VAL A 76 1.45 7.14 -13.24
C VAL A 76 1.64 7.36 -11.74
N TYR A 77 2.87 7.64 -11.30
CA TYR A 77 3.17 7.93 -9.91
C TYR A 77 2.49 9.23 -9.42
N ASP A 78 2.55 10.30 -10.21
CA ASP A 78 1.86 11.57 -9.94
C ASP A 78 0.33 11.37 -9.85
N GLN A 79 -0.26 10.61 -10.78
CA GLN A 79 -1.70 10.31 -10.78
C GLN A 79 -2.14 9.47 -9.57
N LEU A 80 -1.36 8.47 -9.16
CA LEU A 80 -1.62 7.70 -7.94
C LEU A 80 -1.55 8.60 -6.70
N THR A 81 -0.60 9.54 -6.70
CA THR A 81 -0.45 10.50 -5.60
C THR A 81 -1.64 11.45 -5.52
N ALA A 82 -2.03 12.05 -6.65
CA ALA A 82 -3.20 12.92 -6.74
C ALA A 82 -4.50 12.21 -6.33
N MET A 83 -4.70 10.98 -6.81
CA MET A 83 -5.84 10.14 -6.41
C MET A 83 -5.82 9.84 -4.91
N GLY A 84 -4.64 9.52 -4.36
CA GLY A 84 -4.46 9.30 -2.94
C GLY A 84 -4.91 10.49 -2.09
N LEU A 85 -4.46 11.68 -2.45
CA LEU A 85 -4.79 12.93 -1.76
C LEU A 85 -6.28 13.25 -1.84
N TYR A 86 -6.86 13.17 -3.05
CA TYR A 86 -8.28 13.45 -3.26
C TYR A 86 -9.18 12.60 -2.36
N TYR A 87 -8.91 11.29 -2.26
CA TYR A 87 -9.74 10.38 -1.48
C TYR A 87 -9.43 10.40 0.03
N CYS A 88 -8.37 11.09 0.49
CA CYS A 88 -8.03 11.15 1.92
C CYS A 88 -8.57 12.40 2.65
N GLU A 89 -8.99 13.46 1.93
CA GLU A 89 -9.35 14.76 2.51
C GLU A 89 -10.47 14.68 3.57
N ASP A 90 -11.51 13.87 3.35
CA ASP A 90 -12.70 13.82 4.21
C ASP A 90 -12.62 12.80 5.36
N GLN A 91 -11.51 12.09 5.47
CA GLN A 91 -11.31 10.97 6.39
C GLN A 91 -12.42 9.90 6.37
N ASP A 92 -13.17 9.77 5.28
CA ASP A 92 -14.23 8.77 5.13
C ASP A 92 -13.64 7.35 5.05
N PRO A 93 -13.97 6.44 6.00
CA PRO A 93 -13.50 5.05 6.00
C PRO A 93 -13.75 4.30 4.69
N GLU A 94 -14.83 4.60 3.97
CA GLU A 94 -15.13 3.93 2.69
C GLU A 94 -14.19 4.40 1.57
N ARG A 95 -13.79 5.68 1.60
CA ARG A 95 -12.86 6.31 0.64
C ARG A 95 -11.40 5.99 0.93
N HIS A 96 -11.05 5.71 2.20
CA HIS A 96 -9.67 5.38 2.58
C HIS A 96 -9.12 4.14 1.92
N VAL A 97 -9.98 3.21 1.50
CA VAL A 97 -9.51 2.07 0.72
C VAL A 97 -8.92 2.53 -0.61
N VAL A 98 -9.48 3.56 -1.24
CA VAL A 98 -8.94 4.14 -2.47
C VAL A 98 -7.63 4.86 -2.18
N SER A 99 -7.63 5.78 -1.22
CA SER A 99 -6.45 6.61 -0.95
C SER A 99 -5.23 5.79 -0.50
N GLN A 100 -5.41 4.89 0.47
CA GLN A 100 -4.32 4.09 1.01
C GLN A 100 -3.79 3.06 -0.01
N THR A 101 -4.67 2.50 -0.84
CA THR A 101 -4.24 1.64 -1.96
C THR A 101 -3.44 2.44 -2.99
N ALA A 102 -3.85 3.67 -3.28
CA ALA A 102 -3.14 4.57 -4.19
C ALA A 102 -1.71 4.87 -3.69
N PHE A 103 -1.59 5.23 -2.41
CA PHE A 103 -0.30 5.51 -1.78
C PHE A 103 0.60 4.27 -1.72
N ALA A 104 0.05 3.11 -1.33
CA ALA A 104 0.77 1.84 -1.37
C ALA A 104 1.31 1.54 -2.78
N ALA A 105 0.48 1.73 -3.82
CA ALA A 105 0.87 1.52 -5.21
C ALA A 105 1.92 2.54 -5.70
N ALA A 106 1.84 3.80 -5.27
CA ALA A 106 2.81 4.84 -5.62
C ALA A 106 4.20 4.51 -5.04
N VAL A 107 4.27 4.13 -3.77
CA VAL A 107 5.54 3.71 -3.16
C VAL A 107 6.03 2.39 -3.79
N TRP A 108 5.13 1.46 -4.12
CA TRP A 108 5.49 0.27 -4.87
C TRP A 108 6.13 0.59 -6.24
N LEU A 109 5.71 1.63 -6.96
CA LEU A 109 6.36 2.07 -8.21
C LEU A 109 7.79 2.57 -7.98
N ARG A 110 8.04 3.31 -6.89
CA ARG A 110 9.40 3.67 -6.47
C ARG A 110 10.22 2.40 -6.21
N LEU A 111 9.61 1.37 -5.59
CA LEU A 111 10.28 0.09 -5.38
C LEU A 111 10.63 -0.62 -6.69
N LEU A 112 9.65 -0.74 -7.59
CA LEU A 112 9.78 -1.38 -8.89
C LEU A 112 10.91 -0.76 -9.72
N THR A 113 10.97 0.57 -9.75
CA THR A 113 11.92 1.30 -10.60
C THR A 113 13.27 1.52 -9.95
N GLY A 114 13.34 1.52 -8.60
CA GLY A 114 14.53 1.93 -7.87
C GLY A 114 14.87 3.42 -8.07
N ARG A 115 13.89 4.23 -8.47
CA ARG A 115 14.03 5.66 -8.75
C ARG A 115 13.23 6.48 -7.75
N GLU A 116 13.70 7.69 -7.51
CA GLU A 116 12.92 8.74 -6.90
C GLU A 116 11.99 9.35 -7.96
N LEU A 117 10.71 8.96 -7.91
CA LEU A 117 9.69 9.38 -8.86
C LEU A 117 9.14 10.76 -8.50
N GLN A 118 8.90 11.57 -9.52
CA GLN A 118 8.50 12.97 -9.37
C GLN A 118 6.97 13.09 -9.32
N THR A 119 6.46 13.97 -8.45
CA THR A 119 5.05 14.33 -8.35
C THR A 119 4.92 15.84 -8.27
N THR A 120 3.83 16.36 -8.81
CA THR A 120 3.41 17.76 -8.68
C THR A 120 2.35 17.95 -7.60
N SER A 121 1.88 16.84 -7.02
CA SER A 121 0.72 16.80 -6.14
C SER A 121 1.10 16.86 -4.65
N LEU A 122 2.37 16.70 -4.29
CA LEU A 122 2.85 16.81 -2.90
C LEU A 122 3.77 18.00 -2.72
N ASP A 123 3.80 18.52 -1.50
CA ASP A 123 4.92 19.30 -1.00
C ASP A 123 6.12 18.37 -0.66
N ASP A 124 7.34 18.92 -0.66
CA ASP A 124 8.60 18.16 -0.54
C ASP A 124 8.74 17.31 0.76
N ASP A 125 7.88 17.51 1.76
CA ASP A 125 7.92 16.87 3.08
C ASP A 125 6.78 15.88 3.38
N GLU A 126 5.90 15.59 2.41
CA GLU A 126 4.79 14.65 2.61
C GLU A 126 5.15 13.19 2.26
N ASP A 127 5.21 12.34 3.28
CA ASP A 127 5.36 10.90 3.13
C ASP A 127 4.03 10.24 2.74
N LEU A 128 4.01 9.52 1.61
CA LEU A 128 2.82 8.80 1.14
C LEU A 128 2.45 7.58 2.00
N VAL A 129 3.45 6.95 2.62
CA VAL A 129 3.27 5.80 3.49
C VAL A 129 3.79 6.13 4.88
N PRO A 130 3.16 5.60 5.94
CA PRO A 130 3.59 5.88 7.31
C PRO A 130 5.04 5.44 7.56
N PRO A 131 5.90 6.29 8.14
CA PRO A 131 7.34 6.05 8.22
C PRO A 131 7.75 5.15 9.40
N PHE A 132 6.78 4.59 10.13
CA PHE A 132 7.03 3.93 11.41
C PHE A 132 7.62 2.51 11.24
N ALA A 133 7.38 1.86 10.10
CA ALA A 133 7.95 0.54 9.83
C ALA A 133 9.38 0.63 9.25
N PRO A 134 10.23 -0.41 9.44
CA PRO A 134 11.69 -0.31 9.25
C PRO A 134 12.17 -0.13 7.80
N SER A 135 11.38 -0.57 6.82
CA SER A 135 11.70 -0.46 5.39
C SER A 135 10.46 -0.12 4.57
N GLU A 136 10.64 0.40 3.36
CA GLU A 136 9.52 0.69 2.45
C GLU A 136 8.62 -0.53 2.20
N PHE A 137 9.18 -1.75 2.17
CA PHE A 137 8.41 -2.98 2.04
C PHE A 137 7.49 -3.19 3.26
N ALA A 138 8.03 -3.03 4.47
CA ALA A 138 7.26 -3.15 5.70
C ALA A 138 6.25 -2.00 5.87
N GLN A 139 6.57 -0.78 5.39
CA GLN A 139 5.67 0.37 5.41
C GLN A 139 4.45 0.16 4.51
N ILE A 140 4.65 -0.38 3.30
CA ILE A 140 3.53 -0.76 2.44
C ILE A 140 2.68 -1.83 3.11
N ILE A 141 3.29 -2.87 3.70
CA ILE A 141 2.53 -3.92 4.39
C ILE A 141 1.76 -3.39 5.60
N ASP A 142 2.35 -2.50 6.39
CA ASP A 142 1.69 -1.83 7.50
C ASP A 142 0.43 -1.12 7.00
N LEU A 143 0.56 -0.25 5.99
CA LEU A 143 -0.58 0.44 5.38
C LEU A 143 -1.65 -0.52 4.83
N LEU A 144 -1.24 -1.63 4.21
CA LEU A 144 -2.16 -2.64 3.68
C LEU A 144 -2.89 -3.41 4.77
N ALA A 145 -2.28 -3.64 5.94
CA ALA A 145 -2.93 -4.30 7.07
C ALA A 145 -4.12 -3.46 7.58
N TRP A 146 -3.91 -2.15 7.74
CA TRP A 146 -4.97 -1.20 8.09
C TRP A 146 -6.04 -1.13 7.00
N THR A 147 -5.63 -0.99 5.74
CA THR A 147 -6.55 -0.94 4.59
C THR A 147 -7.44 -2.18 4.49
N ARG A 148 -6.85 -3.39 4.61
CA ARG A 148 -7.59 -4.67 4.56
C ARG A 148 -8.51 -4.88 5.75
N SER A 149 -8.19 -4.26 6.89
CA SER A 149 -9.08 -4.26 8.06
C SER A 149 -10.29 -3.32 7.92
N GLY A 150 -10.37 -2.55 6.82
CA GLY A 150 -11.45 -1.59 6.56
C GLY A 150 -11.32 -0.32 7.38
N GLN A 151 -10.08 0.05 7.76
CA GLN A 151 -9.80 1.16 8.65
C GLN A 151 -8.82 2.14 8.01
N THR A 152 -8.96 3.41 8.37
CA THR A 152 -7.90 4.40 8.16
C THR A 152 -6.67 3.98 8.93
N TYR A 153 -5.50 4.25 8.36
CA TYR A 153 -4.22 4.02 8.98
C TYR A 153 -4.16 4.76 10.31
N MET A 154 -3.70 4.06 11.34
CA MET A 154 -3.37 4.64 12.61
C MET A 154 -2.02 4.08 13.06
N PHE A 155 -1.15 4.95 13.54
CA PHE A 155 0.10 4.49 14.14
C PHE A 155 -0.23 3.55 15.32
N TRP A 156 0.37 2.35 15.35
CA TRP A 156 0.03 1.34 16.36
C TRP A 156 0.25 1.80 17.81
N GLY A 157 1.19 2.72 18.06
CA GLY A 157 1.40 3.31 19.38
C GLY A 157 0.20 4.14 19.84
N ASP A 158 -0.42 4.85 18.91
CA ASP A 158 -1.64 5.61 19.17
C ASP A 158 -2.85 4.68 19.27
N ALA A 159 -2.94 3.67 18.41
CA ALA A 159 -3.99 2.65 18.44
C ALA A 159 -4.05 1.90 19.79
N LEU A 160 -2.88 1.57 20.35
CA LEU A 160 -2.74 0.97 21.68
C LEU A 160 -3.27 1.86 22.80
N THR A 161 -3.12 3.17 22.66
CA THR A 161 -3.48 4.16 23.69
C THR A 161 -4.89 4.74 23.49
N ASN A 162 -5.51 4.51 22.33
CA ASN A 162 -6.79 5.08 21.91
C ASN A 162 -7.73 4.02 21.28
N PRO A 163 -8.13 2.98 22.03
CA PRO A 163 -8.92 1.85 21.49
C PRO A 163 -10.33 2.23 21.04
N ASP A 164 -10.83 3.41 21.40
CA ASP A 164 -12.15 3.90 20.99
C ASP A 164 -12.17 4.41 19.54
N PHE A 165 -10.99 4.61 18.92
CA PHE A 165 -10.85 5.21 17.59
C PHE A 165 -10.56 4.18 16.48
N CYS A 166 -10.17 2.95 16.85
CA CYS A 166 -9.90 1.88 15.89
C CYS A 166 -10.05 0.48 16.50
N ASP A 167 -10.32 -0.52 15.66
CA ASP A 167 -10.16 -1.95 15.96
C ASP A 167 -8.70 -2.37 15.69
N PHE A 168 -7.80 -2.01 16.61
CA PHE A 168 -6.40 -2.43 16.54
C PHE A 168 -6.21 -3.96 16.47
N PRO A 169 -7.00 -4.79 17.19
CA PRO A 169 -6.99 -6.23 17.00
C PRO A 169 -7.27 -6.68 15.55
N ALA A 170 -8.11 -5.98 14.79
CA ALA A 170 -8.32 -6.28 13.36
C ALA A 170 -7.06 -6.01 12.53
N ALA A 171 -6.37 -4.89 12.75
CA ALA A 171 -5.11 -4.59 12.08
C ALA A 171 -4.02 -5.65 12.41
N ILE A 172 -3.91 -6.08 13.67
CA ILE A 172 -3.00 -7.17 14.07
C ILE A 172 -3.33 -8.48 13.30
N ARG A 173 -4.61 -8.83 13.19
CA ARG A 173 -5.04 -10.05 12.48
C ARG A 173 -4.69 -9.98 10.99
N GLU A 174 -4.95 -8.85 10.34
CA GLU A 174 -4.61 -8.67 8.92
C GLU A 174 -3.10 -8.67 8.70
N LEU A 175 -2.32 -8.00 9.56
CA LEU A 175 -0.86 -8.05 9.48
C LEU A 175 -0.33 -9.49 9.61
N GLY A 176 -0.92 -10.28 10.51
CA GLY A 176 -0.59 -11.69 10.69
C GLY A 176 -0.97 -12.54 9.48
N ALA A 177 -2.13 -12.28 8.89
CA ALA A 177 -2.59 -12.94 7.67
C ALA A 177 -1.67 -12.64 6.48
N ILE A 178 -1.28 -11.37 6.29
CA ILE A 178 -0.35 -10.94 5.25
C ILE A 178 1.02 -11.62 5.44
N HIS A 179 1.57 -11.64 6.66
CA HIS A 179 2.82 -12.34 6.95
C HIS A 179 2.76 -13.83 6.56
N MET A 180 1.65 -14.50 6.85
CA MET A 180 1.44 -15.89 6.43
C MET A 180 1.33 -16.04 4.90
N GLU A 181 0.66 -15.11 4.22
CA GLU A 181 0.48 -15.11 2.76
C GLU A 181 1.80 -14.96 2.00
N ILE A 182 2.62 -13.99 2.40
CA ILE A 182 3.91 -13.72 1.74
C ILE A 182 4.95 -14.82 1.99
N THR A 183 4.93 -15.45 3.17
CA THR A 183 5.86 -16.52 3.53
C THR A 183 5.44 -17.88 2.95
N ALA A 184 4.13 -18.19 2.90
CA ALA A 184 3.63 -19.45 2.33
C ALA A 184 3.89 -19.54 0.82
N SER A 185 3.82 -18.41 0.13
CA SER A 185 3.97 -18.37 -1.31
C SER A 185 5.41 -18.66 -1.80
N GLY A 186 6.41 -18.64 -0.92
CA GLY A 186 7.78 -19.11 -1.19
C GLY A 186 7.92 -20.64 -1.18
N ARG A 187 7.06 -21.35 -0.43
CA ARG A 187 7.14 -22.82 -0.27
C ARG A 187 6.63 -23.60 -1.49
N ARG A 188 5.82 -22.99 -2.36
CA ARG A 188 5.28 -23.65 -3.57
C ARG A 188 6.25 -23.75 -4.74
N LYS A 189 7.39 -23.03 -4.73
CA LYS A 189 8.38 -23.10 -5.82
C LYS A 189 9.44 -24.20 -5.65
N ASN A 190 9.47 -24.90 -4.51
CA ASN A 190 10.46 -25.93 -4.18
C ASN A 190 9.84 -27.34 -4.01
N GLY A 191 8.66 -27.59 -4.57
CA GLY A 191 7.96 -28.89 -4.52
C GLY A 191 7.88 -29.54 -5.89
#